data_AF-A0A7S2UXQ5-F1
#
_entry.id   AF-A0A7S2UXQ5-F1
#
_cell.length_a   1.000
_cell.length_b   1.000
_cell.length_c   1.000
_cell.angle_alpha   90.00
_cell.angle_beta   90.00
_cell.angle_gamma   90.00
#
_symmetry.space_group_name_H-M   'P 1'
#
loop_
_entity.id
_entity.type
_entity.pdbx_description
1 polymer ?
#
loop_
_entity_poly.entity_id
_entity_poly.type
_entity_poly.pdbx_seq_one_letter_code
_entity_poly.pdbx_strand_id
1 'polypeptide(L)'
;GVLAVSRAIGDRHLKPFVSAEPELYKRELEDDDLFVVLATDGIWDVMSNKQVADFVTSAPNFKWAARELCDEAFSAGSTDNVCALVIDLKRNVHEGQILDVTEAESIQQ
;
A
#
# COMPACT_ATOMS: atom_id res chain seq x y z
N GLY A 1 -21.14 7.52 13.56
CA GLY A 1 -20.36 8.50 12.78
C GLY A 1 -20.73 8.38 11.32
N VAL A 2 -20.40 9.38 10.50
CA VAL A 2 -20.65 9.35 9.03
C VAL A 2 -19.46 8.74 8.26
N LEU A 3 -18.23 8.94 8.75
CA LEU A 3 -17.00 8.37 8.19
C LEU A 3 -16.26 7.53 9.24
N ALA A 4 -15.57 6.49 8.77
CA ALA A 4 -14.71 5.63 9.58
C ALA A 4 -13.25 6.14 9.65
N VAL A 5 -12.92 7.21 8.93
CA VAL A 5 -11.58 7.80 8.87
C VAL A 5 -11.58 9.24 9.38
N SER A 6 -10.44 9.66 9.95
CA SER A 6 -10.19 11.05 10.36
C SER A 6 -9.48 11.88 9.30
N ARG A 7 -9.00 11.23 8.22
CA ARG A 7 -8.29 11.88 7.12
C ARG A 7 -8.76 11.33 5.78
N ALA A 8 -8.99 12.21 4.82
CA ALA A 8 -9.36 11.87 3.44
C ALA A 8 -9.10 13.06 2.51
N ILE A 9 -8.69 12.74 1.28
CA ILE A 9 -8.75 13.68 0.16
C ILE A 9 -10.21 13.80 -0.27
N GLY A 10 -10.70 15.03 -0.48
CA GLY A 10 -12.12 15.27 -0.75
C GLY A 10 -12.91 15.60 0.51
N ASP A 11 -14.12 15.06 0.67
CA ASP A 11 -15.02 15.28 1.81
C ASP A 11 -15.14 16.74 2.26
N ARG A 12 -15.28 17.64 1.28
CA ARG A 12 -15.26 19.09 1.49
C ARG A 12 -16.24 19.55 2.58
N HIS A 13 -17.41 18.93 2.64
CA HIS A 13 -18.48 19.26 3.58
C HIS A 13 -18.16 18.88 5.04
N LEU A 14 -17.11 18.09 5.28
CA LEU A 14 -16.67 17.65 6.61
C LEU A 14 -15.36 18.33 7.05
N LYS A 15 -14.80 19.24 6.25
CA LYS A 15 -13.65 20.04 6.66
C LYS A 15 -14.08 21.08 7.71
N PRO A 16 -13.27 21.34 8.76
CA PRO A 16 -11.88 20.87 8.95
C PRO A 16 -11.74 19.58 9.78
N PHE A 17 -12.84 18.93 10.18
CA PHE A 17 -12.80 17.77 11.09
C PHE A 17 -12.17 16.52 10.46
N VAL A 18 -12.30 16.37 9.13
CA VAL A 18 -11.58 15.35 8.35
C VAL A 18 -10.40 16.01 7.66
N SER A 19 -9.16 15.73 8.05
CA SER A 19 -8.00 16.41 7.42
C SER A 19 -7.70 15.85 6.03
N ALA A 20 -7.15 16.66 5.13
CA ALA A 20 -6.54 16.18 3.87
C ALA A 20 -5.00 16.10 3.97
N GLU A 21 -4.44 16.48 5.12
CA GLU A 21 -3.01 16.49 5.35
C GLU A 21 -2.49 15.06 5.60
N PRO A 22 -1.54 14.57 4.78
CA PRO A 22 -0.98 13.24 4.96
C PRO A 22 -0.08 13.16 6.20
N GLU A 23 0.22 11.94 6.63
CA GLU A 23 1.33 11.69 7.54
C GLU A 23 2.57 11.32 6.72
N LEU A 24 3.69 11.97 7.00
CA LEU A 24 4.94 11.78 6.29
C LEU A 24 5.91 10.98 7.16
N TYR A 25 6.37 9.84 6.66
CA TYR A 25 7.39 9.02 7.29
C TYR A 25 8.53 8.77 6.30
N LYS A 26 9.77 8.92 6.77
CA LYS A 26 10.99 8.65 6.00
C LYS A 26 11.89 7.75 6.82
N ARG A 27 12.40 6.69 6.19
CA ARG A 27 13.40 5.79 6.75
C ARG A 27 14.43 5.45 5.68
N GLU A 28 15.67 5.23 6.08
CA GLU A 28 16.70 4.67 5.21
C GLU A 28 16.49 3.16 5.07
N LEU A 29 16.76 2.61 3.88
CA LEU A 29 16.66 1.18 3.65
C LEU A 29 17.89 0.47 4.21
N GLU A 30 17.67 -0.67 4.85
CA GLU A 30 18.69 -1.54 5.42
C GLU A 30 18.88 -2.80 4.56
N ASP A 31 20.01 -3.49 4.75
CA ASP A 31 20.36 -4.67 3.95
C ASP A 31 19.43 -5.87 4.19
N ASP A 32 18.67 -5.89 5.28
CA ASP A 32 17.67 -6.90 5.60
C ASP A 32 16.24 -6.52 5.15
N ASP A 33 16.03 -5.31 4.63
CA ASP A 33 14.75 -4.91 4.05
C ASP A 33 14.50 -5.65 2.72
N LEU A 34 13.44 -6.47 2.69
CA LEU A 34 13.13 -7.34 1.55
C LEU A 34 12.09 -6.74 0.60
N PHE A 35 10.99 -6.25 1.16
CA PHE A 35 9.85 -5.76 0.40
C PHE A 35 9.00 -4.78 1.21
N VAL A 36 8.13 -4.03 0.52
CA VAL A 36 7.06 -3.24 1.14
C VAL A 36 5.71 -3.76 0.64
N VAL A 37 4.73 -3.87 1.55
CA VAL A 37 3.33 -4.14 1.19
C VAL A 37 2.51 -2.89 1.44
N LEU A 38 1.83 -2.40 0.39
CA LEU A 38 0.78 -1.40 0.50
C LEU A 38 -0.55 -2.08 0.17
N ALA A 39 -1.58 -1.85 1.00
CA ALA A 39 -2.87 -2.49 0.82
C ALA A 39 -4.00 -1.67 1.43
N THR A 40 -5.23 -1.93 0.98
CA THR A 40 -6.46 -1.39 1.58
C THR A 40 -6.77 -2.08 2.91
N ASP A 41 -7.62 -1.45 3.72
CA ASP A 41 -8.18 -2.00 4.96
C ASP A 41 -8.87 -3.36 4.76
N GLY A 42 -9.45 -3.61 3.58
CA GLY A 42 -9.97 -4.94 3.21
C GLY A 42 -9.00 -6.11 3.41
N ILE A 43 -7.67 -5.89 3.44
CA ILE A 43 -6.68 -6.90 3.86
C ILE A 43 -6.42 -6.82 5.36
N TRP A 44 -6.12 -5.63 5.87
CA TRP A 44 -5.66 -5.40 7.25
C TRP A 44 -6.73 -5.66 8.31
N ASP A 45 -8.01 -5.61 7.92
CA ASP A 45 -9.15 -5.91 8.79
C ASP A 45 -9.24 -7.40 9.13
N VAL A 46 -8.69 -8.28 8.28
CA VAL A 46 -8.78 -9.75 8.42
C VAL A 46 -7.42 -10.45 8.55
N MET A 47 -6.33 -9.77 8.21
CA MET A 47 -4.96 -10.29 8.31
C MET A 47 -4.05 -9.33 9.08
N SER A 48 -3.28 -9.87 10.04
CA SER A 48 -2.25 -9.10 10.75
C SER A 48 -1.01 -8.84 9.89
N ASN A 49 -0.25 -7.79 10.24
CA ASN A 49 1.04 -7.48 9.61
C ASN A 49 1.97 -8.71 9.53
N LYS A 50 2.00 -9.52 10.59
CA LYS A 50 2.83 -10.74 10.62
C LYS A 50 2.34 -11.79 9.63
N GLN A 51 1.03 -12.05 9.56
CA GLN A 51 0.48 -13.02 8.60
C GLN A 51 0.77 -12.61 7.17
N VAL A 52 0.60 -11.32 6.85
CA VAL A 52 0.92 -10.78 5.52
C VAL A 52 2.42 -10.89 5.22
N ALA A 53 3.30 -10.53 6.16
CA ALA A 53 4.75 -10.64 5.97
C ALA A 53 5.20 -12.11 5.76
N ASP A 54 4.69 -13.05 6.57
CA ASP A 54 5.00 -14.47 6.44
C ASP A 54 4.48 -15.04 5.10
N PHE A 55 3.27 -14.63 4.67
CA PHE A 55 2.68 -15.01 3.39
C PHE A 55 3.53 -14.54 2.21
N VAL A 56 3.91 -13.26 2.19
CA VAL A 56 4.72 -12.68 1.11
C VAL A 56 6.12 -13.29 1.08
N THR A 57 6.71 -13.58 2.25
CA THR A 57 8.04 -14.20 2.35
C THR A 57 8.04 -15.65 1.86
N SER A 58 6.94 -16.39 2.05
CA SER A 58 6.81 -17.78 1.59
C SER A 58 6.36 -17.92 0.13
N ALA A 59 5.99 -16.82 -0.51
CA ALA A 59 5.50 -16.81 -1.89
C ALA A 59 6.61 -17.10 -2.92
N PRO A 60 6.29 -17.75 -4.06
CA PRO A 60 7.27 -18.03 -5.11
C PRO A 60 7.82 -16.78 -5.80
N ASN A 61 7.06 -15.69 -5.82
CA ASN A 61 7.50 -14.36 -6.28
C ASN A 61 6.50 -13.29 -5.83
N PHE A 62 6.93 -12.03 -5.80
CA PHE A 62 6.10 -10.92 -5.34
C PHE A 62 4.89 -10.60 -6.22
N LYS A 63 4.95 -10.87 -7.53
CA LYS A 63 3.79 -10.70 -8.41
C LYS A 63 2.66 -11.68 -8.04
N TRP A 64 3.02 -12.93 -7.78
CA TRP A 64 2.09 -13.93 -7.27
C TRP A 64 1.57 -13.52 -5.89
N ALA A 65 2.48 -13.11 -4.97
CA ALA A 65 2.10 -12.68 -3.63
C ALA A 65 1.06 -11.56 -3.63
N ALA A 66 1.25 -10.53 -4.46
CA ALA A 66 0.32 -9.41 -4.57
C ALA A 66 -1.09 -9.85 -5.00
N ARG A 67 -1.19 -10.79 -5.94
CA ARG A 67 -2.49 -11.32 -6.37
C ARG A 67 -3.15 -12.15 -5.29
N GLU A 68 -2.40 -13.07 -4.70
CA GLU A 68 -2.95 -14.12 -3.84
C GLU A 68 -3.19 -13.62 -2.42
N LEU A 69 -2.54 -12.53 -2.01
CA LEU A 69 -2.94 -11.79 -0.81
C LEU A 69 -4.40 -11.33 -0.88
N CYS A 70 -4.89 -10.95 -2.08
CA CYS A 70 -6.28 -10.57 -2.22
C CYS A 70 -7.21 -11.78 -2.02
N ASP A 71 -6.87 -12.92 -2.61
CA ASP A 71 -7.64 -14.16 -2.49
C ASP A 71 -7.60 -14.74 -1.06
N GLU A 72 -6.46 -14.60 -0.38
CA GLU A 72 -6.29 -14.97 1.03
C GLU A 72 -7.17 -14.09 1.94
N ALA A 73 -7.21 -12.77 1.71
CA ALA A 73 -8.08 -11.87 2.47
C ALA A 73 -9.57 -12.19 2.25
N PHE A 74 -9.99 -12.51 1.02
CA PHE A 74 -11.35 -12.99 0.77
C PHE A 74 -11.65 -14.31 1.51
N SER A 75 -10.70 -15.25 1.50
CA SER A 75 -10.84 -16.54 2.20
C SER A 75 -10.88 -16.36 3.73
N ALA A 76 -10.17 -15.35 4.25
CA ALA A 76 -10.21 -14.94 5.65
C ALA A 76 -11.50 -14.19 6.04
N GLY A 77 -12.40 -13.92 5.09
CA GLY A 77 -13.72 -13.35 5.32
C GLY A 77 -13.84 -11.85 5.03
N SER A 78 -12.92 -11.26 4.27
CA SER A 78 -13.05 -9.87 3.84
C SER A 78 -14.32 -9.64 3.02
N THR A 79 -15.06 -8.59 3.35
CA THR A 79 -16.27 -8.18 2.63
C THR A 79 -16.12 -6.82 1.95
N ASP A 80 -14.89 -6.29 1.89
CA ASP A 80 -14.60 -4.97 1.31
C ASP A 80 -13.85 -5.09 -0.04
N ASN A 81 -13.50 -3.96 -0.63
CA ASN A 81 -12.58 -3.88 -1.75
C ASN A 81 -11.17 -4.22 -1.30
N VAL A 82 -10.60 -5.25 -1.93
CA VAL A 82 -9.29 -5.79 -1.59
C VAL A 82 -8.29 -5.43 -2.68
N CYS A 83 -7.23 -4.71 -2.30
CA CYS A 83 -6.14 -4.34 -3.20
C CYS A 83 -4.80 -4.45 -2.47
N ALA A 84 -3.80 -5.02 -3.14
CA ALA A 84 -2.43 -5.15 -2.65
C ALA A 84 -1.40 -4.74 -3.70
N LEU A 85 -0.33 -4.10 -3.24
CA LEU A 85 0.90 -3.83 -3.97
C LEU A 85 2.07 -4.37 -3.16
N VAL A 86 2.88 -5.22 -3.78
CA VAL A 86 4.13 -5.73 -3.19
C VAL A 86 5.31 -5.17 -3.99
N ILE A 87 6.16 -4.41 -3.30
CA ILE A 87 7.31 -3.72 -3.87
C ILE A 87 8.57 -4.50 -3.50
N ASP A 88 9.30 -4.97 -4.51
CA ASP A 88 10.60 -5.63 -4.36
C ASP A 88 11.69 -4.59 -4.06
N LEU A 89 12.29 -4.61 -2.86
CA LEU A 89 13.36 -3.69 -2.50
C LEU A 89 14.76 -4.19 -2.90
N LYS A 90 14.91 -5.47 -3.25
CA LYS A 90 16.19 -6.07 -3.64
C LYS A 90 16.41 -6.11 -5.15
N ARG A 91 15.36 -5.93 -5.94
CA ARG A 91 15.46 -5.91 -7.39
C ARG A 91 16.14 -4.64 -7.88
N ASN A 92 17.37 -4.80 -8.35
CA ASN A 92 18.06 -3.76 -9.12
C ASN A 92 17.29 -3.50 -10.42
N VAL A 93 16.53 -2.41 -10.46
CA VAL A 93 15.95 -1.90 -11.70
C VAL A 93 17.14 -1.44 -12.56
N HIS A 94 17.35 -2.05 -13.73
CA HIS A 94 18.29 -1.51 -14.70
C HIS A 94 17.85 -0.08 -15.05
N GLU A 95 18.81 0.84 -15.20
CA GLU A 95 18.70 2.32 -15.34
C GLU A 95 17.71 2.88 -16.39
N GLY A 96 16.84 2.08 -17.01
CA GLY A 96 15.87 2.50 -18.03
C GLY A 96 14.38 2.40 -17.65
N GLN A 97 14.01 2.10 -16.41
CA GLN A 97 12.59 1.93 -16.00
C GLN A 97 12.15 2.73 -14.77
N ILE A 98 12.91 3.73 -14.32
CA ILE A 98 12.42 4.67 -13.33
C ILE A 98 11.44 5.63 -14.03
N LEU A 99 10.14 5.46 -13.78
CA LEU A 99 9.16 6.51 -14.05
C LEU A 99 9.31 7.54 -12.94
N ASP A 100 10.01 8.63 -13.24
CA ASP A 100 10.12 9.77 -12.36
C ASP A 100 8.74 10.43 -12.20
N VAL A 101 8.04 10.10 -11.12
CA VAL A 101 6.73 10.67 -10.79
C VAL A 101 6.81 12.15 -10.37
N THR A 102 8.03 12.68 -10.22
CA THR A 102 8.27 14.06 -9.75
C THR A 102 8.18 15.10 -10.88
N GLU A 103 8.15 14.72 -12.16
CA GLU A 103 8.01 15.67 -13.29
C GLU A 103 6.55 16.10 -13.59
N ALA A 104 5.56 15.57 -12.88
CA ALA A 104 4.15 15.90 -13.11
C ALA A 104 3.71 17.30 -12.59
N GLU A 105 4.58 18.06 -11.93
CA GLU A 105 4.25 19.39 -11.40
C GLU A 105 4.61 20.58 -12.32
N SER A 106 5.05 20.34 -13.57
CA SER A 106 5.46 21.44 -14.49
C SER A 106 4.53 21.74 -15.67
N ILE A 107 3.30 21.19 -15.71
CA ILE A 107 2.31 21.58 -16.73
C ILE A 107 1.14 22.31 -16.06
N GLN A 108 1.43 23.52 -15.57
CA GLN A 108 0.46 24.61 -15.51
C GLN A 108 1.17 25.91 -15.93
N GLN A 109 1.21 26.13 -17.25
CA GLN A 109 1.29 27.47 -17.83
C GLN A 109 0.43 27.53 -19.08
#